data_AF-A0A8H3E402-F1
#
_entry.id   AF-A0A8H3E402-F1
#
_cell.length_a   1.000
_cell.length_b   1.000
_cell.length_c   1.000
_cell.angle_alpha   90.00
_cell.angle_beta   90.00
_cell.angle_gamma   90.00
#
_symmetry.space_group_name_H-M   'P 1'
#
loop_
_entity.id
_entity.type
_entity.pdbx_description
1 polymer ?
#
loop_
_entity_poly.entity_id
_entity_poly.type
_entity_poly.pdbx_seq_one_letter_code
_entity_poly.pdbx_strand_id
1 'polypeptide(L)'
;MVRSVATVVLTVLQEREAAAWKKSQNYKVPLRELVDETETPEMLEEERRQEQEAIDNAQPLTEEELAEKEALQDKGFGSWTKRYFQQYARGAGGHGSSDWEGIASKMDGKSAREVKEYARVFWSRYNKLADAERIMQCFEDADATREKQHLTEDLLRRKVAAYNFPMQELHLNYDQTKGKVYSEEEDRYLLCRLNHYRLRAEDVYDRIKKDILEFPVFRFDWSIKSRTPQEIGRRCTTLLGMIAKEYGMDGAAGDDDEGPKSVAAVGPKGKKRPLDQVKAESRASTPGSAMGTTTAKGGKRKKTATVI
;
A
#
# COMPACT_ATOMS: atom_id res chain seq x y z
N MET A 1 1.97 -32.25 6.05
CA MET A 1 1.56 -33.51 5.38
C MET A 1 0.07 -33.37 5.06
N VAL A 2 -0.40 -33.05 3.87
CA VAL A 2 -0.44 -33.87 2.65
C VAL A 2 -0.50 -32.89 1.46
N ARG A 3 0.54 -32.82 0.63
CA ARG A 3 0.41 -32.25 -0.72
C ARG A 3 -0.70 -33.05 -1.41
N SER A 4 -1.66 -32.40 -2.07
CA SER A 4 -2.80 -33.13 -2.66
C SER A 4 -2.23 -34.19 -3.59
N VAL A 5 -2.69 -35.44 -3.55
CA VAL A 5 -2.13 -36.56 -4.35
C VAL A 5 -1.96 -36.13 -5.81
N ALA A 6 -2.97 -35.47 -6.38
CA ALA A 6 -2.93 -34.87 -7.72
C ALA A 6 -1.77 -33.87 -7.96
N THR A 7 -1.40 -33.05 -6.97
CA THR A 7 -0.28 -32.10 -7.10
C THR A 7 1.06 -32.81 -7.06
N VAL A 8 1.19 -33.86 -6.25
CA VAL A 8 2.41 -34.68 -6.17
C VAL A 8 2.60 -35.48 -7.46
N VAL A 9 1.52 -36.05 -8.00
CA VAL A 9 1.54 -36.78 -9.27
C VAL A 9 1.95 -35.86 -10.41
N LEU A 10 1.37 -34.65 -10.49
CA LEU A 10 1.76 -33.68 -11.53
C LEU A 10 3.23 -33.27 -11.44
N THR A 11 3.77 -33.04 -10.24
CA THR A 11 5.20 -32.69 -10.09
C THR A 11 6.11 -33.83 -10.52
N VAL A 12 5.77 -35.08 -10.19
CA VAL A 12 6.56 -36.25 -10.60
C VAL A 12 6.54 -36.43 -12.11
N LEU A 13 5.39 -36.23 -12.76
CA LEU A 13 5.28 -36.29 -14.23
C LEU A 13 6.11 -35.18 -14.91
N GLN A 14 6.09 -33.96 -14.36
CA GLN A 14 6.91 -32.84 -14.86
C GLN A 14 8.42 -33.07 -14.66
N GLU A 15 8.83 -33.63 -13.52
CA GLU A 15 10.24 -33.96 -13.24
C GLU A 15 10.76 -35.05 -14.18
N ARG A 16 9.97 -36.10 -14.43
CA ARG A 16 10.29 -37.16 -15.39
C ARG A 16 10.43 -36.61 -16.82
N GLU A 17 9.53 -35.73 -17.24
CA GLU A 17 9.59 -35.08 -18.55
C GLU A 17 10.84 -34.21 -18.68
N ALA A 18 11.14 -33.41 -17.65
CA ALA A 18 12.32 -32.56 -17.62
C ALA A 18 13.61 -33.40 -17.67
N ALA A 19 13.67 -34.53 -16.96
CA ALA A 19 14.81 -35.44 -16.99
C ALA A 19 14.96 -36.11 -18.38
N ALA A 20 13.86 -36.56 -18.99
CA ALA A 20 13.87 -37.11 -20.35
C ALA A 20 14.29 -36.08 -21.40
N TRP A 21 13.85 -34.82 -21.25
CA TRP A 21 14.28 -33.71 -22.11
C TRP A 21 15.78 -33.41 -21.96
N LYS A 22 16.30 -33.35 -20.72
CA LYS A 22 17.74 -33.19 -20.44
C LYS A 22 18.57 -34.32 -21.07
N LYS A 23 18.09 -35.57 -21.00
CA LYS A 23 18.72 -36.73 -21.66
C LYS A 23 18.77 -36.55 -23.18
N SER A 24 17.68 -36.09 -23.80
CA SER A 24 17.65 -35.83 -25.25
C SER A 24 18.62 -34.74 -25.71
N GLN A 25 18.91 -33.76 -24.84
CA GLN A 25 19.88 -32.69 -25.08
C GLN A 25 21.32 -33.07 -24.70
N ASN A 26 21.55 -34.33 -24.31
CA ASN A 26 22.85 -34.83 -23.85
C ASN A 26 23.46 -33.98 -22.71
N TYR A 27 22.59 -33.45 -21.85
CA TYR A 27 22.97 -32.56 -20.75
C TYR A 27 23.83 -33.29 -19.71
N LYS A 28 24.92 -32.64 -19.29
CA LYS A 28 25.80 -33.12 -18.21
C LYS A 28 25.63 -32.24 -17.00
N VAL A 29 25.35 -32.86 -15.85
CA VAL A 29 25.15 -32.16 -14.58
C VAL A 29 26.48 -31.53 -14.13
N PRO A 30 26.57 -30.19 -14.06
CA PRO A 30 27.75 -29.52 -13.52
C PRO A 30 27.83 -29.73 -12.01
N LEU A 31 29.04 -29.70 -11.45
CA LEU A 31 29.21 -29.73 -9.99
C LEU A 31 28.67 -28.43 -9.39
N ARG A 32 27.77 -28.54 -8.42
CA ARG A 32 27.22 -27.39 -7.68
C ARG A 32 28.30 -26.74 -6.83
N GLU A 33 28.25 -25.40 -6.71
CA GLU A 33 29.13 -24.65 -5.80
C GLU A 33 28.76 -24.92 -4.34
N LEU A 34 29.77 -25.06 -3.47
CA LEU A 34 29.58 -25.19 -2.02
C LEU A 34 28.81 -23.98 -1.48
N VAL A 35 27.65 -24.22 -0.86
CA VAL A 35 26.83 -23.14 -0.28
C VAL A 35 27.05 -23.03 1.21
N ASP A 36 27.33 -24.14 1.90
CA ASP A 36 27.58 -24.18 3.34
C ASP A 36 28.88 -24.93 3.68
N GLU A 37 29.60 -24.46 4.71
CA GLU A 37 30.87 -25.06 5.18
C GLU A 37 30.73 -26.50 5.72
N THR A 38 29.50 -26.96 5.92
CA THR A 38 29.16 -28.33 6.33
C THR A 38 29.02 -29.31 5.17
N GLU A 39 28.95 -28.84 3.92
CA GLU A 39 28.87 -29.68 2.74
C GLU A 39 30.28 -30.20 2.39
N THR A 40 30.48 -31.51 2.45
CA THR A 40 31.76 -32.12 2.02
C THR A 40 31.80 -32.26 0.49
N PRO A 41 32.98 -32.13 -0.15
CA PRO A 41 33.14 -32.33 -1.59
C PRO A 41 32.59 -33.68 -2.10
N GLU A 42 32.71 -34.74 -1.30
CA GLU A 42 32.19 -36.07 -1.63
C GLU A 42 30.66 -36.10 -1.73
N MET A 43 29.95 -35.33 -0.91
CA MET A 43 28.48 -35.23 -0.95
C MET A 43 28.00 -34.54 -2.23
N LEU A 44 28.73 -33.53 -2.71
CA LEU A 44 28.41 -32.83 -3.96
C LEU A 44 28.67 -33.70 -5.20
N GLU A 45 29.73 -34.52 -5.17
CA GLU A 45 30.01 -35.47 -6.24
C GLU A 45 28.99 -36.62 -6.28
N GLU A 46 28.55 -37.07 -5.11
CA GLU A 46 27.47 -38.04 -4.95
C GLU A 46 26.14 -37.49 -5.48
N GLU A 47 25.75 -36.28 -5.10
CA GLU A 47 24.55 -35.59 -5.60
C GLU A 47 24.59 -35.44 -7.12
N ARG A 48 25.72 -34.96 -7.67
CA ARG A 48 25.93 -34.88 -9.12
C ARG A 48 25.78 -36.25 -9.79
N ARG A 49 26.30 -37.32 -9.19
CA ARG A 49 26.20 -38.67 -9.74
C ARG A 49 24.75 -39.15 -9.74
N GLN A 50 24.01 -38.93 -8.66
CA GLN A 50 22.60 -39.31 -8.54
C GLN A 50 21.72 -38.53 -9.53
N GLU A 51 21.95 -37.22 -9.69
CA GLU A 51 21.23 -36.41 -10.68
C GLU A 51 21.54 -36.85 -12.11
N GLN A 52 22.80 -37.17 -12.41
CA GLN A 52 23.19 -37.67 -13.72
C GLN A 52 22.58 -39.05 -13.99
N GLU A 53 22.58 -39.95 -13.01
CA GLU A 53 21.95 -41.27 -13.11
C GLU A 53 20.43 -41.15 -13.32
N ALA A 54 19.77 -40.20 -12.65
CA ALA A 54 18.34 -39.94 -12.84
C ALA A 54 18.04 -39.44 -14.27
N ILE A 55 18.90 -38.59 -14.83
CA ILE A 55 18.78 -38.13 -16.23
C ILE A 55 19.04 -39.29 -17.20
N ASP A 56 20.09 -40.08 -16.97
CA ASP A 56 20.48 -41.18 -17.86
C ASP A 56 19.42 -42.30 -17.86
N ASN A 57 18.78 -42.57 -16.71
CA ASN A 57 17.68 -43.53 -16.58
C ASN A 57 16.31 -42.97 -16.96
N ALA A 58 16.19 -41.67 -17.26
CA ALA A 58 14.91 -41.07 -17.61
C ALA A 58 14.33 -41.68 -18.91
N GLN A 59 13.04 -42.00 -18.85
CA GLN A 59 12.23 -42.45 -19.98
C GLN A 59 11.24 -41.37 -20.38
N PRO A 60 10.97 -41.18 -21.68
CA PRO A 60 9.92 -40.28 -22.14
C PRO A 60 8.56 -40.73 -21.58
N LEU A 61 7.66 -39.77 -21.33
CA LEU A 61 6.32 -40.08 -20.86
C LEU A 61 5.54 -40.82 -21.94
N THR A 62 4.75 -41.80 -21.51
CA THR A 62 3.80 -42.51 -22.38
C THR A 62 2.62 -41.60 -22.78
N GLU A 63 1.88 -41.97 -23.82
CA GLU A 63 0.71 -41.21 -24.28
C GLU A 63 -0.37 -41.09 -23.18
N GLU A 64 -0.54 -42.14 -22.37
CA GLU A 64 -1.46 -42.14 -21.22
C GLU A 64 -1.00 -41.15 -20.13
N GLU A 65 0.30 -41.13 -19.80
CA GLU A 65 0.88 -40.20 -18.82
C GLU A 65 0.86 -38.74 -19.30
N LEU A 66 1.01 -38.51 -20.61
CA LEU A 66 0.86 -37.19 -21.21
C LEU A 66 -0.59 -36.68 -21.08
N ALA A 67 -1.57 -37.54 -21.36
CA ALA A 67 -2.99 -37.20 -21.18
C ALA A 67 -3.34 -36.95 -19.70
N GLU A 68 -2.80 -37.74 -18.78
CA GLU A 68 -2.98 -37.51 -17.33
C GLU A 68 -2.36 -36.18 -16.88
N LYS A 69 -1.15 -35.87 -17.36
CA LYS A 69 -0.46 -34.60 -17.09
C LYS A 69 -1.31 -33.42 -17.57
N GLU A 70 -1.81 -33.45 -18.81
CA GLU A 70 -2.66 -32.39 -19.37
C GLU A 70 -3.95 -32.21 -18.55
N ALA A 71 -4.64 -33.31 -18.23
CA ALA A 71 -5.84 -33.28 -17.39
C ALA A 71 -5.59 -32.77 -15.96
N LEU A 72 -4.39 -32.98 -15.41
CA LEU A 72 -3.99 -32.44 -14.11
C LEU A 72 -3.61 -30.96 -14.19
N GLN A 73 -3.03 -30.51 -15.30
CA GLN A 73 -2.71 -29.10 -15.54
C GLN A 73 -3.98 -28.25 -15.68
N ASP A 74 -5.01 -28.76 -16.36
CA ASP A 74 -6.29 -28.09 -16.54
C ASP A 74 -7.06 -27.88 -15.23
N LYS A 75 -6.86 -28.76 -14.24
CA LYS A 75 -7.43 -28.61 -12.89
C LYS A 75 -6.75 -27.50 -12.07
N GLY A 76 -5.66 -26.94 -12.58
CA GLY A 76 -4.93 -25.84 -11.96
C GLY A 76 -5.45 -24.47 -12.39
N PHE A 77 -4.99 -23.43 -11.69
CA PHE A 77 -5.27 -22.05 -12.05
C PHE A 77 -4.24 -21.52 -13.07
N GLY A 78 -4.16 -22.12 -14.26
CA GLY A 78 -3.14 -21.76 -15.27
C GLY A 78 -3.19 -20.29 -15.74
N SER A 79 -4.38 -19.69 -15.74
CA SER A 79 -4.57 -18.26 -16.07
C SER A 79 -4.24 -17.31 -14.92
N TRP A 80 -3.92 -17.82 -13.72
CA TRP A 80 -3.59 -17.03 -12.55
C TRP A 80 -2.08 -16.88 -12.40
N THR A 81 -1.59 -15.71 -12.79
CA THR A 81 -0.19 -15.33 -12.61
C THR A 81 0.09 -14.85 -11.18
N LYS A 82 1.37 -14.74 -10.82
CA LYS A 82 1.81 -14.15 -9.54
C LYS A 82 1.26 -12.72 -9.34
N ARG A 83 1.07 -11.95 -10.42
CA ARG A 83 0.42 -10.63 -10.38
C ARG A 83 -1.03 -10.74 -9.92
N TYR A 84 -1.82 -11.66 -10.47
CA TYR A 84 -3.22 -11.84 -10.06
C TYR A 84 -3.34 -12.31 -8.62
N PHE A 85 -2.44 -13.20 -8.17
CA PHE A 85 -2.38 -13.57 -6.76
C PHE A 85 -2.13 -12.35 -5.84
N GLN A 86 -1.19 -11.48 -6.20
CA GLN A 86 -0.92 -10.26 -5.43
C GLN A 86 -2.10 -9.28 -5.47
N GLN A 87 -2.77 -9.12 -6.61
CA GLN A 87 -3.98 -8.29 -6.71
C GLN A 87 -5.12 -8.86 -5.87
N TYR A 88 -5.33 -10.18 -5.89
CA TYR A 88 -6.31 -10.86 -5.03
C TYR A 88 -6.02 -10.64 -3.56
N ALA A 89 -4.77 -10.86 -3.11
CA ALA A 89 -4.41 -10.68 -1.71
C ALA A 89 -4.62 -9.23 -1.23
N ARG A 90 -4.30 -8.24 -2.07
CA ARG A 90 -4.58 -6.82 -1.76
C ARG A 90 -6.07 -6.52 -1.72
N GLY A 91 -6.82 -7.00 -2.71
CA GLY A 91 -8.26 -6.78 -2.80
C GLY A 91 -9.00 -7.41 -1.62
N ALA A 92 -8.65 -8.64 -1.25
CA ALA A 92 -9.26 -9.36 -0.14
C ALA A 92 -8.93 -8.71 1.22
N GLY A 93 -7.74 -8.13 1.39
CA GLY A 93 -7.43 -7.33 2.58
C GLY A 93 -8.25 -6.02 2.68
N GLY A 94 -8.50 -5.34 1.56
CA GLY A 94 -9.23 -4.06 1.56
C GLY A 94 -10.76 -4.19 1.67
N HIS A 95 -11.34 -5.17 0.97
CA HIS A 95 -12.79 -5.35 0.89
C HIS A 95 -13.32 -6.43 1.84
N GLY A 96 -12.44 -7.21 2.46
CA GLY A 96 -12.77 -8.39 3.23
C GLY A 96 -12.83 -9.64 2.36
N SER A 97 -12.66 -10.80 2.99
CA SER A 97 -12.51 -12.08 2.31
C SER A 97 -13.75 -12.58 1.57
N SER A 98 -14.93 -11.96 1.77
CA SER A 98 -16.21 -12.40 1.20
C SER A 98 -16.80 -11.46 0.15
N ASP A 99 -16.22 -10.26 -0.06
CA ASP A 99 -16.69 -9.28 -1.04
C ASP A 99 -16.07 -9.53 -2.41
N TRP A 100 -16.59 -10.53 -3.11
CA TRP A 100 -16.05 -10.97 -4.41
C TRP A 100 -16.14 -9.89 -5.50
N GLU A 101 -17.18 -9.05 -5.46
CA GLU A 101 -17.37 -7.97 -6.42
C GLU A 101 -16.38 -6.83 -6.18
N GLY A 102 -16.19 -6.44 -4.91
CA GLY A 102 -15.17 -5.49 -4.51
C GLY A 102 -13.77 -5.95 -4.89
N ILE A 103 -13.42 -7.21 -4.61
CA ILE A 103 -12.12 -7.78 -4.98
C ILE A 103 -11.95 -7.79 -6.50
N ALA A 104 -12.94 -8.27 -7.26
CA ALA A 104 -12.87 -8.33 -8.72
C ALA A 104 -12.72 -6.95 -9.36
N SER A 105 -13.33 -5.90 -8.78
CA SER A 105 -13.17 -4.52 -9.27
C SER A 105 -11.73 -4.01 -9.23
N LYS A 106 -10.90 -4.56 -8.32
CA LYS A 106 -9.47 -4.24 -8.17
C LYS A 106 -8.57 -5.18 -8.98
N MET A 107 -9.14 -6.15 -9.68
CA MET A 107 -8.42 -7.13 -10.48
C MET A 107 -8.65 -6.87 -11.97
N ASP A 108 -7.56 -6.82 -12.74
CA ASP A 108 -7.66 -6.59 -14.18
C ASP A 108 -8.08 -7.89 -14.88
N GLY A 109 -9.21 -7.90 -15.60
CA GLY A 109 -9.58 -9.04 -16.46
C GLY A 109 -9.98 -10.33 -15.72
N LYS A 110 -10.37 -10.24 -14.44
CA LYS A 110 -10.94 -11.36 -13.68
C LYS A 110 -12.35 -11.03 -13.21
N SER A 111 -13.26 -11.97 -13.45
CA SER A 111 -14.67 -11.85 -13.03
C SER A 111 -14.85 -12.22 -11.55
N ALA A 112 -15.89 -11.69 -10.92
CA ALA A 112 -16.25 -12.05 -9.54
C ALA A 112 -16.46 -13.57 -9.35
N ARG A 113 -16.91 -14.27 -10.40
CA ARG A 113 -17.05 -15.73 -10.40
C ARG A 113 -15.70 -16.43 -10.30
N GLU A 114 -14.73 -16.07 -11.14
CA GLU A 114 -13.38 -16.63 -11.10
C GLU A 114 -12.70 -16.34 -9.76
N VAL A 115 -12.88 -15.12 -9.24
CA VAL A 115 -12.35 -14.72 -7.92
C VAL A 115 -12.94 -15.60 -6.82
N LYS A 116 -14.24 -15.87 -6.84
CA LYS A 116 -14.91 -16.75 -5.86
C LYS A 116 -14.43 -18.20 -5.95
N GLU A 117 -14.26 -18.73 -7.16
CA GLU A 117 -13.73 -20.07 -7.38
C GLU A 117 -12.28 -20.20 -6.86
N TYR A 118 -11.44 -19.20 -7.14
CA TYR A 118 -10.09 -19.12 -6.61
C TYR A 118 -10.05 -18.99 -5.09
N ALA A 119 -10.84 -18.08 -4.53
CA ALA A 119 -10.89 -17.82 -3.09
C ALA A 119 -11.24 -19.07 -2.28
N ARG A 120 -12.23 -19.86 -2.74
CA ARG A 120 -12.61 -21.12 -2.09
C ARG A 120 -11.43 -22.08 -1.98
N VAL A 121 -10.67 -22.25 -3.07
CA VAL A 121 -9.51 -23.14 -3.08
C VAL A 121 -8.36 -22.55 -2.25
N PHE A 122 -8.14 -21.24 -2.34
CA PHE A 122 -7.15 -20.52 -1.54
C PHE A 122 -7.35 -20.78 -0.05
N TRP A 123 -8.54 -20.49 0.48
CA TRP A 123 -8.83 -20.68 1.91
C TRP A 123 -8.81 -22.15 2.35
N SER A 124 -9.05 -23.09 1.43
CA SER A 124 -8.95 -24.52 1.71
C SER A 124 -7.51 -25.05 1.69
N ARG A 125 -6.57 -24.36 1.02
CA ARG A 125 -5.23 -24.88 0.71
C ARG A 125 -4.08 -23.89 0.93
N TYR A 126 -4.32 -22.75 1.60
CA TYR A 126 -3.31 -21.70 1.80
C TYR A 126 -2.07 -22.24 2.55
N ASN A 127 -2.24 -23.22 3.43
CA ASN A 127 -1.16 -23.90 4.16
C ASN A 127 -0.13 -24.63 3.28
N LYS A 128 -0.39 -24.79 1.97
CA LYS A 128 0.55 -25.37 1.01
C LYS A 128 1.46 -24.32 0.37
N LEU A 129 1.20 -23.03 0.60
CA LEU A 129 2.03 -21.94 0.11
C LEU A 129 3.28 -21.82 0.99
N ALA A 130 4.43 -21.56 0.38
CA ALA A 130 5.70 -21.38 1.10
C ALA A 130 5.64 -20.19 2.10
N ASP A 131 4.92 -19.13 1.73
CA ASP A 131 4.77 -17.90 2.52
C ASP A 131 3.42 -17.84 3.28
N ALA A 132 2.79 -18.98 3.58
CA ALA A 132 1.42 -19.03 4.10
C ALA A 132 1.21 -18.15 5.35
N GLU A 133 2.11 -18.25 6.34
CA GLU A 133 2.03 -17.49 7.59
C GLU A 133 2.08 -15.98 7.34
N ARG A 134 3.03 -15.53 6.51
CA ARG A 134 3.16 -14.11 6.17
C ARG A 134 1.92 -13.57 5.47
N ILE A 135 1.34 -14.36 4.56
CA ILE A 135 0.13 -13.98 3.82
C ILE A 135 -1.06 -13.87 4.79
N MET A 136 -1.18 -14.81 5.72
CA MET A 136 -2.25 -14.81 6.73
C MET A 136 -2.13 -13.62 7.68
N GLN A 137 -0.93 -13.32 8.17
CA GLN A 137 -0.69 -12.15 9.01
C GLN A 137 -1.13 -10.87 8.29
N CYS A 138 -0.80 -10.72 7.00
CA CYS A 138 -1.24 -9.56 6.23
C CYS A 138 -2.78 -9.45 6.12
N PHE A 139 -3.51 -10.57 6.08
CA PHE A 139 -4.97 -10.54 6.09
C PHE A 139 -5.52 -10.18 7.45
N GLU A 140 -4.97 -10.73 8.53
CA GLU A 140 -5.37 -10.39 9.90
C GLU A 140 -5.12 -8.92 10.21
N ASP A 141 -3.96 -8.38 9.83
CA ASP A 141 -3.63 -6.96 9.98
C ASP A 141 -4.61 -6.07 9.18
N ALA A 142 -4.96 -6.48 7.97
CA ALA A 142 -5.91 -5.75 7.12
C ALA A 142 -7.34 -5.80 7.68
N ASP A 143 -7.79 -6.95 8.17
CA ASP A 143 -9.09 -7.11 8.81
C ASP A 143 -9.18 -6.32 10.11
N ALA A 144 -8.13 -6.34 10.95
CA ALA A 144 -8.04 -5.53 12.16
C ALA A 144 -8.09 -4.03 11.85
N THR A 145 -7.37 -3.60 10.81
CA THR A 145 -7.40 -2.20 10.34
C THR A 145 -8.80 -1.80 9.87
N ARG A 146 -9.47 -2.66 9.10
CA ARG A 146 -10.83 -2.44 8.60
C ARG A 146 -11.85 -2.39 9.74
N GLU A 147 -11.75 -3.29 10.71
CA GLU A 147 -12.60 -3.31 11.91
C GLU A 147 -12.41 -2.04 12.75
N LYS A 148 -11.15 -1.62 12.95
CA LYS A 148 -10.80 -0.36 13.62
C LYS A 148 -11.42 0.85 12.91
N GLN A 149 -11.36 0.90 11.58
CA GLN A 149 -11.99 1.95 10.78
C GLN A 149 -13.52 1.97 10.97
N HIS A 150 -14.17 0.81 10.89
CA HIS A 150 -15.62 0.68 11.13
C HIS A 150 -16.01 1.14 12.53
N LEU A 151 -15.26 0.72 13.55
CA LEU A 151 -15.47 1.13 14.93
C LEU A 151 -15.34 2.65 15.09
N THR A 152 -14.31 3.25 14.47
CA THR A 152 -14.07 4.70 14.53
C THR A 152 -15.20 5.48 13.86
N GLU A 153 -15.68 5.01 12.71
CA GLU A 153 -16.83 5.59 12.01
C GLU A 153 -18.11 5.53 12.87
N ASP A 154 -18.36 4.38 13.51
CA ASP A 154 -19.49 4.20 14.42
C ASP A 154 -19.40 5.09 15.66
N LEU A 155 -18.21 5.22 16.26
CA LEU A 155 -17.97 6.10 17.40
C LEU A 155 -18.22 7.57 17.03
N LEU A 156 -17.70 8.02 15.89
CA LEU A 156 -17.96 9.37 15.39
C LEU A 156 -19.46 9.60 15.20
N ARG A 157 -20.15 8.64 14.57
CA ARG A 157 -21.60 8.72 14.34
C ARG A 157 -22.37 8.82 15.64
N ARG A 158 -22.04 7.99 16.63
CA ARG A 158 -22.66 8.01 17.98
C ARG A 158 -22.41 9.34 18.68
N LYS A 159 -21.16 9.84 18.65
CA LYS A 159 -20.78 11.11 19.28
C LYS A 159 -21.55 12.27 18.67
N VAL A 160 -21.63 12.38 17.34
CA VAL A 160 -22.39 13.44 16.67
C VAL A 160 -23.90 13.32 16.97
N ALA A 161 -24.44 12.11 16.98
CA ALA A 161 -25.86 11.87 17.27
C ALA A 161 -26.27 12.13 18.73
N ALA A 162 -25.31 12.23 19.65
CA ALA A 162 -25.57 12.54 21.06
C ALA A 162 -25.97 14.02 21.30
N TYR A 163 -25.81 14.90 20.31
CA TYR A 163 -26.12 16.33 20.40
C TYR A 163 -27.24 16.71 19.43
N ASN A 164 -28.12 17.62 19.86
CA ASN A 164 -29.18 18.15 18.99
C ASN A 164 -28.60 19.15 17.97
N PHE A 165 -27.64 19.96 18.41
CA PHE A 165 -26.96 20.96 17.59
C PHE A 165 -25.45 20.70 17.59
N PRO A 166 -24.97 19.64 16.91
CA PRO A 166 -23.58 19.18 17.05
C PRO A 166 -22.54 20.21 16.57
N MET A 167 -22.87 21.12 15.65
CA MET A 167 -21.94 22.19 15.24
C MET A 167 -21.71 23.24 16.34
N GLN A 168 -22.65 23.38 17.28
CA GLN A 168 -22.62 24.37 18.35
C GLN A 168 -22.23 23.75 19.68
N GLU A 169 -22.76 22.56 19.98
CA GLU A 169 -22.77 21.96 21.32
C GLU A 169 -21.76 20.82 21.50
N LEU A 170 -21.25 20.22 20.41
CA LEU A 170 -20.37 19.06 20.51
C LEU A 170 -19.13 19.41 21.32
N HIS A 171 -18.93 18.68 22.41
CA HIS A 171 -17.81 18.90 23.33
C HIS A 171 -16.77 17.79 23.18
N LEU A 172 -15.51 18.20 23.13
CA LEU A 172 -14.35 17.30 23.11
C LEU A 172 -13.52 17.51 24.37
N ASN A 173 -13.11 16.41 24.99
CA ASN A 173 -12.17 16.44 26.10
C ASN A 173 -10.76 16.65 25.54
N TYR A 174 -10.35 17.91 25.43
CA TYR A 174 -8.98 18.25 25.06
C TYR A 174 -8.04 17.89 26.21
N ASP A 175 -7.08 17.00 25.93
CA ASP A 175 -5.93 16.79 26.81
C ASP A 175 -5.03 18.06 26.81
N GLN A 176 -3.94 18.05 27.57
CA GLN A 176 -2.96 19.16 27.63
C GLN A 176 -2.35 19.55 26.26
N THR A 177 -2.66 18.82 25.19
CA THR A 177 -2.28 19.04 23.79
C THR A 177 -3.33 19.84 22.98
N LYS A 178 -4.04 20.80 23.59
CA LYS A 178 -4.79 21.81 22.81
C LYS A 178 -3.81 22.73 22.07
N GLY A 179 -3.35 22.28 20.90
CA GLY A 179 -2.51 23.09 20.01
C GLY A 179 -3.27 24.36 19.61
N LYS A 180 -2.62 25.52 19.68
CA LYS A 180 -3.17 26.86 19.33
C LYS A 180 -3.59 27.01 17.85
N VAL A 181 -3.55 25.94 17.07
CA VAL A 181 -3.71 25.97 15.61
C VAL A 181 -5.17 25.88 15.19
N TYR A 182 -5.98 25.14 15.96
CA TYR A 182 -7.40 24.95 15.67
C TYR A 182 -8.27 25.41 16.84
N SER A 183 -9.37 26.09 16.53
CA SER A 183 -10.40 26.46 17.49
C SER A 183 -11.38 25.31 17.72
N GLU A 184 -12.14 25.37 18.82
CA GLU A 184 -13.16 24.34 19.10
C GLU A 184 -14.30 24.38 18.08
N GLU A 185 -14.61 25.55 17.54
CA GLU A 185 -15.62 25.71 16.50
C GLU A 185 -15.19 25.07 15.17
N GLU A 186 -13.92 25.25 14.81
CA GLU A 186 -13.31 24.57 13.66
C GLU A 186 -13.34 23.05 13.84
N ASP A 187 -12.95 22.54 15.01
CA ASP A 187 -12.95 21.09 15.29
C ASP A 187 -14.34 20.47 15.21
N ARG A 188 -15.36 21.13 15.80
CA ARG A 188 -16.76 20.69 15.70
C ARG A 188 -17.20 20.61 14.24
N TYR A 189 -16.87 21.63 13.45
CA TYR A 189 -17.20 21.66 12.04
C TYR A 189 -16.54 20.48 11.28
N LEU A 190 -15.25 20.26 11.49
CA LEU A 190 -14.52 19.15 10.87
C LEU A 190 -15.16 17.80 11.19
N LEU A 191 -15.48 17.52 12.45
CA LEU A 191 -16.13 16.28 12.87
C LEU A 191 -17.53 16.12 12.25
N CYS A 192 -18.32 17.19 12.21
CA CYS A 192 -19.65 17.16 11.61
C CYS A 192 -19.60 16.87 10.10
N ARG A 193 -18.69 17.53 9.36
CA ARG A 193 -18.52 17.28 7.92
C ARG A 193 -17.92 15.90 7.64
N LEU A 194 -16.98 15.45 8.46
CA LEU A 194 -16.41 14.10 8.39
C LEU A 194 -17.50 13.03 8.56
N ASN A 195 -18.38 13.19 9.55
CA ASN A 195 -19.52 12.30 9.74
C ASN A 195 -20.49 12.37 8.55
N HIS A 196 -20.74 13.56 7.99
CA HIS A 196 -21.63 13.75 6.85
C HIS A 196 -21.17 12.97 5.61
N TYR A 197 -19.87 13.04 5.27
CA TYR A 197 -19.32 12.36 4.10
C TYR A 197 -18.98 10.88 4.30
N ARG A 198 -18.93 10.41 5.57
CA ARG A 198 -18.43 9.09 5.98
C ARG A 198 -16.91 8.94 5.80
N LEU A 199 -16.26 8.20 6.69
CA LEU A 199 -14.79 8.06 6.71
C LEU A 199 -14.22 7.31 5.48
N ARG A 200 -15.07 6.57 4.74
CA ARG A 200 -14.64 5.61 3.71
C ARG A 200 -14.41 6.19 2.32
N ALA A 201 -14.77 7.45 2.06
CA ALA A 201 -14.57 8.05 0.75
C ALA A 201 -13.13 8.59 0.60
N GLU A 202 -12.47 8.26 -0.52
CA GLU A 202 -11.06 8.62 -0.76
C GLU A 202 -10.82 10.14 -0.85
N ASP A 203 -11.86 10.92 -1.19
CA ASP A 203 -11.82 12.37 -1.41
C ASP A 203 -12.51 13.19 -0.30
N VAL A 204 -12.77 12.58 0.85
CA VAL A 204 -13.52 13.22 1.97
C VAL A 204 -12.88 14.54 2.39
N TYR A 205 -11.55 14.57 2.57
CA TYR A 205 -10.88 15.77 3.03
C TYR A 205 -10.84 16.89 1.97
N ASP A 206 -10.84 16.54 0.69
CA ASP A 206 -10.99 17.50 -0.41
C ASP A 206 -12.40 18.10 -0.43
N ARG A 207 -13.43 17.30 -0.15
CA ARG A 207 -14.81 17.78 -0.01
C ARG A 207 -14.96 18.72 1.18
N ILE A 208 -14.47 18.30 2.36
CA ILE A 208 -14.45 19.14 3.56
C ILE A 208 -13.73 20.46 3.29
N LYS A 209 -12.61 20.40 2.57
CA LYS A 209 -11.84 21.59 2.20
C LYS A 209 -12.67 22.56 1.36
N LYS A 210 -13.40 22.07 0.37
CA LYS A 210 -14.30 22.90 -0.45
C LYS A 210 -15.38 23.54 0.40
N ASP A 211 -15.99 22.78 1.31
CA ASP A 211 -17.04 23.33 2.19
C ASP A 211 -16.52 24.42 3.10
N ILE A 212 -15.30 24.30 3.64
CA ILE A 212 -14.67 25.33 4.48
C ILE A 212 -14.56 26.66 3.72
N LEU A 213 -14.28 26.62 2.41
CA LEU A 213 -14.16 27.83 1.60
C LEU A 213 -15.50 28.52 1.38
N GLU A 214 -16.58 27.74 1.27
CA GLU A 214 -17.93 28.20 0.99
C GLU A 214 -18.72 28.57 2.26
N PHE A 215 -18.38 27.96 3.42
CA PHE A 215 -19.14 28.13 4.64
C PHE A 215 -19.01 29.56 5.20
N PRO A 216 -20.12 30.32 5.35
CA PRO A 216 -20.07 31.73 5.72
C PRO A 216 -19.43 32.02 7.09
N VAL A 217 -19.50 31.07 8.03
CA VAL A 217 -18.88 31.22 9.36
C VAL A 217 -17.37 31.40 9.26
N PHE A 218 -16.71 30.70 8.34
CA PHE A 218 -15.28 30.84 8.10
C PHE A 218 -14.94 31.97 7.12
N ARG A 219 -15.87 32.89 6.82
CA ARG A 219 -15.65 33.93 5.80
C ARG A 219 -14.37 34.73 6.05
N PHE A 220 -14.10 35.08 7.31
CA PHE A 220 -12.91 35.82 7.74
C PHE A 220 -11.84 34.96 8.41
N ASP A 221 -12.08 33.66 8.55
CA ASP A 221 -11.12 32.75 9.16
C ASP A 221 -10.09 32.27 8.13
N TRP A 222 -9.00 33.01 8.01
CA TRP A 222 -7.92 32.66 7.11
C TRP A 222 -7.15 31.42 7.57
N SER A 223 -7.13 31.11 8.87
CA SER A 223 -6.36 29.98 9.42
C SER A 223 -6.86 28.67 8.82
N ILE A 224 -8.14 28.34 9.02
CA ILE A 224 -8.74 27.11 8.48
C ILE A 224 -8.82 27.12 6.94
N LYS A 225 -9.02 28.29 6.33
CA LYS A 225 -9.00 28.45 4.88
C LYS A 225 -7.63 28.25 4.24
N SER A 226 -6.54 28.41 4.98
CA SER A 226 -5.19 28.12 4.47
C SER A 226 -4.82 26.63 4.50
N ARG A 227 -5.56 25.79 5.25
CA ARG A 227 -5.19 24.38 5.47
C ARG A 227 -5.28 23.52 4.23
N THR A 228 -4.32 22.63 4.02
CA THR A 228 -4.41 21.64 2.95
C THR A 228 -5.36 20.49 3.34
N PRO A 229 -5.93 19.73 2.37
CA PRO A 229 -6.69 18.51 2.67
C PRO A 229 -5.93 17.53 3.58
N GLN A 230 -4.60 17.43 3.42
CA GLN A 230 -3.75 16.58 4.24
C GLN A 230 -3.62 17.08 5.68
N GLU A 231 -3.55 18.40 5.90
CA GLU A 231 -3.55 18.99 7.25
C GLU A 231 -4.91 18.81 7.94
N ILE A 232 -6.00 18.96 7.19
CA ILE A 232 -7.36 18.68 7.67
C ILE A 232 -7.47 17.21 8.07
N GLY A 233 -6.96 16.30 7.24
CA GLY A 233 -6.94 14.86 7.54
C GLY A 233 -6.19 14.54 8.84
N ARG A 234 -4.97 15.06 9.01
CA ARG A 234 -4.20 14.89 10.25
C ARG A 234 -4.93 15.42 11.49
N ARG A 235 -5.62 16.56 11.36
CA ARG A 235 -6.44 17.09 12.45
C ARG A 235 -7.62 16.16 12.77
N CYS A 236 -8.34 15.70 11.74
CA CYS A 236 -9.45 14.75 11.91
C CYS A 236 -8.99 13.47 12.61
N THR A 237 -7.86 12.87 12.23
CA THR A 237 -7.30 11.68 12.90
C THR A 237 -7.05 11.94 14.39
N THR A 238 -6.55 13.12 14.75
CA THR A 238 -6.32 13.51 16.14
C THR A 238 -7.63 13.63 16.91
N LEU A 239 -8.65 14.26 16.31
CA LEU A 239 -9.98 14.43 16.94
C LEU A 239 -10.69 13.08 17.13
N LEU A 240 -10.58 12.18 16.15
CA LEU A 240 -11.06 10.80 16.28
C LEU A 240 -10.35 10.07 17.41
N GLY A 241 -9.04 10.32 17.60
CA GLY A 241 -8.24 9.83 18.73
C GLY A 241 -8.81 10.25 20.08
N MET A 242 -9.19 11.52 20.21
CA MET A 242 -9.81 12.06 21.43
C MET A 242 -11.17 11.41 21.69
N ILE A 243 -12.00 11.23 20.65
CA ILE A 243 -13.29 10.55 20.78
C ILE A 243 -13.09 9.08 21.19
N ALA A 244 -12.17 8.36 20.56
CA ALA A 244 -11.89 6.97 20.89
C ALA A 244 -11.50 6.78 22.37
N LYS A 245 -10.63 7.66 22.89
CA LYS A 245 -10.25 7.69 24.32
C LYS A 245 -11.43 7.98 25.23
N GLU A 246 -12.31 8.92 24.86
CA GLU A 246 -13.51 9.25 25.65
C GLU A 246 -14.43 8.04 25.84
N TYR A 247 -14.54 7.17 24.84
CA TYR A 247 -15.35 5.94 24.91
C TYR A 247 -14.58 4.74 25.49
N GLY A 248 -13.34 4.92 25.97
CA GLY A 248 -12.53 3.84 26.54
C GLY A 248 -11.98 2.85 25.50
N MET A 249 -11.93 3.24 24.22
CA MET A 249 -11.32 2.46 23.14
C MET A 249 -9.92 3.00 22.82
N ASP A 250 -9.00 2.87 23.77
CA ASP A 250 -7.59 3.20 23.59
C ASP A 250 -7.00 2.35 22.45
N GLY A 251 -6.67 3.00 21.33
CA GLY A 251 -6.09 2.34 20.14
C GLY A 251 -6.98 2.36 18.89
N ALA A 252 -8.25 2.80 18.98
CA ALA A 252 -9.13 2.87 17.80
C ALA A 252 -8.79 4.03 16.84
N ALA A 253 -8.16 5.10 17.33
CA ALA A 253 -7.78 6.22 16.48
C ALA A 253 -6.36 6.73 16.81
N GLY A 254 -5.43 6.43 15.91
CA GLY A 254 -4.08 7.01 15.86
C GLY A 254 -2.92 6.04 16.08
N ASP A 255 -2.39 5.48 14.98
CA ASP A 255 -0.98 5.58 14.57
C ASP A 255 -0.89 5.02 13.15
N ASP A 256 -1.19 5.85 12.15
CA ASP A 256 -1.10 5.51 10.73
C ASP A 256 -0.34 6.65 10.02
N ASP A 257 0.85 6.99 10.53
CA ASP A 257 1.88 7.73 9.76
C ASP A 257 2.80 6.78 8.97
N GLU A 258 2.51 5.47 8.96
CA GLU A 258 2.91 4.63 7.84
C GLU A 258 1.83 4.71 6.77
N GLY A 259 2.03 5.62 5.81
CA GLY A 259 1.34 5.53 4.51
C GLY A 259 1.38 4.09 4.00
N PRO A 260 0.35 3.63 3.26
CA PRO A 260 0.09 2.22 3.01
C PRO A 260 1.42 1.58 2.66
N LYS A 261 1.92 0.66 3.49
CA LYS A 261 3.10 -0.13 3.15
C LYS A 261 2.78 -0.73 1.81
N SER A 262 3.27 -0.06 0.78
CA SER A 262 3.10 -0.48 -0.58
C SER A 262 3.58 -1.89 -0.54
N VAL A 263 2.69 -2.76 -0.98
CA VAL A 263 2.83 -4.20 -1.14
C VAL A 263 3.95 -4.42 -2.15
N ALA A 264 5.16 -4.03 -1.77
CA ALA A 264 6.33 -3.96 -2.58
C ALA A 264 6.89 -5.38 -2.61
N ALA A 265 6.76 -5.97 -3.80
CA ALA A 265 7.58 -7.03 -4.33
C ALA A 265 8.05 -8.10 -3.34
N VAL A 266 7.34 -9.23 -3.33
CA VAL A 266 7.92 -10.53 -2.97
C VAL A 266 8.97 -10.89 -4.04
N GLY A 267 10.20 -10.41 -3.85
CA GLY A 267 11.39 -10.71 -4.64
C GLY A 267 12.65 -10.64 -3.75
N PRO A 268 13.72 -11.40 -4.06
CA PRO A 268 14.85 -11.57 -3.15
C PRO A 268 15.71 -10.30 -3.06
N LYS A 269 16.20 -10.03 -1.83
CA LYS A 269 17.07 -8.89 -1.46
C LYS A 269 18.36 -8.86 -2.28
N GLY A 270 18.52 -7.84 -3.13
CA GLY A 270 19.80 -7.45 -3.73
C GLY A 270 20.52 -6.38 -2.90
N LYS A 271 21.79 -6.63 -2.59
CA LYS A 271 22.70 -5.73 -1.85
C LYS A 271 22.81 -4.35 -2.50
N LYS A 272 22.49 -3.28 -1.76
CA LYS A 272 22.79 -1.89 -2.15
C LYS A 272 24.27 -1.59 -1.90
N ARG A 273 24.98 -1.08 -2.92
CA ARG A 273 26.31 -0.46 -2.80
C ARG A 273 26.14 1.01 -2.38
N PRO A 274 27.01 1.56 -1.52
CA PRO A 274 26.97 2.98 -1.17
C PRO A 274 27.70 3.79 -2.24
N LEU A 275 27.11 4.91 -2.68
CA LEU A 275 27.82 5.94 -3.45
C LEU A 275 27.75 7.27 -2.69
N ASP A 276 28.88 7.95 -2.78
CA ASP A 276 29.49 8.83 -1.81
C ASP A 276 28.95 10.27 -1.83
N GLN A 277 29.33 10.96 -0.77
CA GLN A 277 29.11 12.33 -0.35
C GLN A 277 29.42 13.37 -1.44
N VAL A 278 28.60 14.42 -1.52
CA VAL A 278 29.06 15.75 -1.93
C VAL A 278 28.49 16.82 -1.01
N LYS A 279 29.45 17.61 -0.53
CA LYS A 279 29.45 18.55 0.57
C LYS A 279 28.84 19.90 0.16
N ALA A 280 28.20 20.53 1.14
CA ALA A 280 27.73 21.90 1.10
C ALA A 280 28.90 22.89 0.94
N GLU A 281 28.82 23.80 -0.03
CA GLU A 281 29.54 25.09 0.03
C GLU A 281 28.66 26.24 -0.51
N SER A 282 28.44 27.18 0.41
CA SER A 282 27.94 28.53 0.25
C SER A 282 28.81 29.39 -0.67
N ARG A 283 28.20 30.12 -1.61
CA ARG A 283 28.81 31.32 -2.22
C ARG A 283 27.77 32.42 -2.43
N ALA A 284 27.78 33.39 -1.53
CA ALA A 284 27.40 34.76 -1.84
C ALA A 284 28.61 35.47 -2.47
N SER A 285 28.39 36.30 -3.50
CA SER A 285 29.14 37.55 -3.76
C SER A 285 28.64 38.23 -5.03
N THR A 286 27.93 39.33 -4.83
CA THR A 286 27.72 40.41 -5.81
C THR A 286 28.99 41.28 -5.86
N PRO A 287 29.46 41.74 -7.02
CA PRO A 287 30.48 42.77 -7.09
C PRO A 287 29.94 44.12 -7.57
N GLY A 288 30.40 45.18 -6.92
CA GLY A 288 30.91 46.36 -7.64
C GLY A 288 30.00 47.57 -7.76
N SER A 289 29.99 48.41 -6.72
CA SER A 289 29.65 49.83 -6.80
C SER A 289 30.78 50.58 -7.54
N ALA A 290 30.43 51.37 -8.56
CA ALA A 290 31.32 52.35 -9.17
C ALA A 290 30.68 53.74 -9.13
N MET A 291 31.51 54.69 -8.72
CA MET A 291 31.26 56.04 -8.26
C MET A 291 31.00 57.00 -9.45
N GLY A 292 30.10 57.98 -9.27
CA GLY A 292 29.81 59.01 -10.27
C GLY A 292 29.13 60.24 -9.67
N THR A 293 29.94 61.26 -9.42
CA THR A 293 29.74 62.45 -8.59
C THR A 293 28.73 63.47 -9.17
N THR A 294 27.87 64.00 -8.29
CA THR A 294 27.19 65.31 -8.25
C THR A 294 26.88 66.09 -9.54
N THR A 295 25.63 66.58 -9.68
CA THR A 295 25.34 68.03 -9.85
C THR A 295 23.84 68.38 -9.75
N ALA A 296 23.57 69.41 -8.93
CA ALA A 296 22.59 70.48 -9.05
C ALA A 296 21.07 70.23 -9.21
N LYS A 297 20.33 70.63 -8.16
CA LYS A 297 18.95 71.18 -8.20
C LYS A 297 18.88 72.44 -9.09
N GLY A 298 17.75 72.64 -9.76
CA GLY A 298 17.35 73.96 -10.24
C GLY A 298 16.20 73.94 -11.24
N GLY A 299 14.95 74.00 -10.77
CA GLY A 299 13.79 74.20 -11.63
C GLY A 299 13.58 75.66 -12.00
N LYS A 300 13.11 75.93 -13.23
CA LYS A 300 11.98 76.85 -13.49
C LYS A 300 11.53 76.79 -14.95
N ARG A 301 10.21 76.94 -15.09
CA ARG A 301 9.34 76.85 -16.26
C ARG A 301 9.57 78.01 -17.24
N LYS A 302 9.22 77.81 -18.52
CA LYS A 302 8.36 78.73 -19.28
C LYS A 302 7.77 78.03 -20.52
N LYS A 303 6.44 77.89 -20.52
CA LYS A 303 5.60 77.87 -21.72
C LYS A 303 5.09 79.29 -21.91
N THR A 304 5.09 79.78 -23.14
CA THR A 304 4.21 80.84 -23.61
C THR A 304 3.82 80.48 -25.04
N ALA A 305 2.56 80.09 -25.20
CA ALA A 305 1.82 80.26 -26.44
C ALA A 305 1.17 81.65 -26.37
N THR A 306 1.28 82.40 -27.46
CA THR A 306 0.60 83.67 -27.69
C THR A 306 -0.82 83.39 -28.18
N VAL A 307 -1.81 84.18 -27.75
CA VAL A 307 -2.92 84.76 -28.55
C VAL A 307 -3.93 85.43 -27.59
N ILE A 308 -4.04 86.75 -27.78
CA ILE A 308 -5.13 87.72 -27.49
C ILE A 308 -5.54 87.92 -26.03
#